data_AF-A0A938DQR8-F1
#
_entry.id   AF-A0A938DQR8-F1
#
_cell.length_a   1.000
_cell.length_b   1.000
_cell.length_c   1.000
_cell.angle_alpha   90.00
_cell.angle_beta   90.00
_cell.angle_gamma   90.00
#
_symmetry.space_group_name_H-M   'P 1'
#
loop_
_entity.id
_entity.type
_entity.pdbx_description
1 polymer ?
#
loop_
_entity_poly.entity_id
_entity_poly.type
_entity_poly.pdbx_seq_one_letter_code
_entity_poly.pdbx_strand_id
1 'polypeptide(L)' 'MTSLLCAFITAFIVVLMVRAVLSWFPLQPDGFLAQVNRLAIDVTEWVVAPLRRIIPPVGMFDVSFLVLVFGLFILRGAIC' A
#
# COMPACT_ATOMS: atom_id res chain seq x y z
N MET A 1 -20.91 -1.69 -14.68
CA MET A 1 -20.95 -2.58 -13.48
C MET A 1 -19.55 -2.92 -12.97
N THR A 2 -18.52 -2.97 -13.81
CA THR A 2 -17.09 -3.13 -13.40
C THR A 2 -16.47 -1.87 -12.76
N SER A 3 -17.06 -0.69 -12.97
CA SER A 3 -16.54 0.60 -12.50
C SER A 3 -16.33 0.71 -10.98
N LEU A 4 -17.23 0.14 -10.17
CA LEU A 4 -17.11 0.15 -8.72
C LEU A 4 -15.91 -0.68 -8.23
N LEU A 5 -15.68 -1.83 -8.88
CA LEU A 5 -14.57 -2.72 -8.54
C LEU A 5 -13.23 -2.08 -8.95
N CYS A 6 -13.16 -1.48 -10.15
CA CYS A 6 -12.01 -0.70 -10.60
C CYS A 6 -11.72 0.50 -9.68
N ALA A 7 -12.76 1.19 -9.19
CA ALA A 7 -12.62 2.31 -8.26
C ALA A 7 -12.08 1.84 -6.89
N PHE A 8 -12.56 0.71 -6.38
CA PHE A 8 -12.08 0.14 -5.13
C PHE A 8 -10.61 -0.29 -5.21
N ILE A 9 -10.21 -0.96 -6.29
CA ILE A 9 -8.82 -1.32 -6.56
C ILE A 9 -7.95 -0.06 -6.64
N THR A 10 -8.41 0.98 -7.34
CA THR A 10 -7.68 2.24 -7.46
C THR A 10 -7.51 2.93 -6.09
N ALA A 11 -8.57 2.98 -5.28
CA ALA A 11 -8.49 3.53 -3.93
C ALA A 11 -7.48 2.75 -3.06
N PHE A 12 -7.48 1.42 -3.16
CA PHE A 12 -6.51 0.58 -2.44
C PHE A 12 -5.07 0.83 -2.88
N ILE A 13 -4.83 1.00 -4.19
CA ILE A 13 -3.52 1.40 -4.74
C ILE A 13 -3.08 2.75 -4.17
N VAL A 14 -3.99 3.73 -4.08
CA VAL A 14 -3.67 5.06 -3.53
C VAL A 14 -3.25 4.97 -2.07
N VAL A 15 -3.96 4.19 -1.23
CA VAL A 15 -3.60 4.01 0.18
C VAL A 15 -2.22 3.37 0.33
N LEU A 16 -1.90 2.37 -0.51
CA LEU A 16 -0.58 1.74 -0.53
C LEU A 16 0.52 2.71 -0.98
N MET A 17 0.23 3.56 -1.98
CA MET A 17 1.11 4.66 -2.41
C MET A 17 1.39 5.63 -1.25
N VAL A 18 0.36 6.02 -0.50
CA VAL A 18 0.53 6.88 0.67
C VAL A 18 1.42 6.23 1.72
N ARG A 19 1.19 4.95 2.09
CA ARG A 19 2.09 4.21 3.01
C ARG A 19 3.54 4.24 2.54
N ALA A 20 3.78 4.00 1.26
CA ALA A 20 5.14 3.90 0.73
C ALA A 20 5.86 5.24 0.65
N VAL A 21 5.17 6.29 0.18
CA VAL A 21 5.73 7.65 0.20
C VAL A 21 6.04 8.05 1.63
N LEU A 22 5.13 7.80 2.58
CA LEU A 22 5.35 8.09 4.00
C LEU A 22 6.46 7.24 4.62
N SER A 23 6.74 6.03 4.12
CA SER A 23 7.85 5.18 4.59
C SER A 23 9.24 5.69 4.20
N TRP A 24 9.34 6.48 3.12
CA TRP A 24 10.61 7.09 2.69
C TRP A 24 11.03 8.27 3.54
N PHE A 25 10.08 8.93 4.19
CA PHE A 25 10.37 10.06 5.06
C PHE A 25 10.48 9.58 6.51
N PRO A 26 11.48 10.05 7.28
CA PRO A 26 11.53 9.79 8.71
C PRO A 26 10.36 10.55 9.38
N LEU A 27 9.29 9.82 9.67
CA LEU A 27 8.09 10.37 10.32
C LEU A 27 8.39 10.61 11.81
N GLN A 28 8.08 11.82 12.28
CA GLN A 28 8.12 12.12 13.71
C GLN A 28 6.97 11.37 14.41
N PRO A 29 7.22 10.64 15.52
CA PRO A 29 6.22 9.78 16.16
C PRO A 29 4.89 10.48 16.52
N ASP A 30 4.96 11.77 16.87
CA ASP A 30 3.82 12.60 17.28
C ASP A 30 3.26 13.49 16.15
N GLY A 31 3.82 13.36 14.94
CA GLY A 31 3.38 14.13 13.77
C GLY A 31 2.08 13.62 13.18
N PHE A 32 1.30 14.52 12.57
CA PHE A 32 0.08 14.19 11.82
C PHE A 32 0.33 13.11 10.75
N LEU A 33 1.46 13.20 10.03
CA LEU A 33 1.84 12.24 9.00
C LEU A 33 2.08 10.83 9.55
N ALA A 34 2.56 10.70 10.79
CA ALA A 34 2.72 9.40 11.45
C ALA A 34 1.37 8.76 11.81
N GLN A 35 0.38 9.58 12.21
CA GLN A 35 -0.97 9.11 12.47
C GLN A 35 -1.66 8.65 11.17
N VAL A 36 -1.52 9.42 10.09
CA VAL A 36 -2.02 9.03 8.76
C VAL A 36 -1.38 7.74 8.29
N ASN A 37 -0.05 7.60 8.46
CA ASN A 37 0.64 6.36 8.12
C ASN A 37 0.07 5.19 8.93
N ARG A 38 -0.05 5.28 10.25
CA ARG A 38 -0.63 4.21 11.10
C ARG A 38 -2.03 3.81 10.66
N LEU A 39 -2.91 4.77 10.38
CA LEU A 39 -4.24 4.49 9.83
C LEU A 39 -4.17 3.73 8.51
N ALA A 40 -3.29 4.16 7.60
CA ALA A 40 -3.10 3.47 6.33
C ALA A 40 -2.52 2.05 6.54
N ILE A 41 -1.63 1.87 7.54
CA ILE A 41 -1.14 0.56 7.97
C ILE A 41 -2.33 -0.30 8.39
N ASP A 42 -3.10 0.11 9.40
CA ASP A 42 -4.20 -0.67 9.97
C ASP A 42 -5.22 -1.09 8.90
N VAL A 43 -5.56 -0.17 7.99
CA VAL A 43 -6.53 -0.41 6.91
C VAL A 43 -6.01 -1.39 5.86
N THR A 44 -4.70 -1.49 5.66
CA THR A 44 -4.11 -2.39 4.64
C THR A 44 -3.48 -3.64 5.25
N GLU A 45 -3.28 -3.68 6.56
CA GLU A 45 -2.59 -4.78 7.26
C GLU A 45 -3.29 -6.11 7.09
N TRP A 46 -4.62 -6.15 7.04
CA TRP A 46 -5.37 -7.38 6.80
C TRP A 46 -5.03 -8.05 5.45
N VAL A 47 -4.67 -7.28 4.43
CA VAL A 47 -4.21 -7.79 3.11
C VAL A 47 -2.70 -7.99 3.10
N VAL A 48 -1.96 -7.05 3.66
CA VAL A 48 -0.50 -6.99 3.55
C VAL A 48 0.17 -7.99 4.50
N ALA A 49 -0.40 -8.28 5.67
CA ALA A 49 0.15 -9.24 6.64
C ALA A 49 0.35 -10.66 6.08
N PRO A 50 -0.62 -11.30 5.40
CA PRO A 50 -0.38 -12.60 4.78
C PRO A 50 0.65 -12.51 3.64
N LEU A 51 0.69 -11.40 2.90
CA LEU A 51 1.66 -11.22 1.81
C LEU A 51 3.10 -10.99 2.31
N ARG A 52 3.26 -10.30 3.45
CA ARG A 52 4.56 -10.11 4.12
C ARG A 52 5.21 -11.43 4.57
N ARG A 53 4.45 -12.51 4.68
CA ARG A 53 4.99 -13.86 4.90
C ARG A 53 5.69 -14.42 3.67
N ILE A 54 5.31 -13.98 2.48
CA ILE A 54 5.88 -14.41 1.20
C ILE A 54 7.02 -13.49 0.80
N ILE A 55 6.84 -12.17 0.96
CA ILE A 55 7.81 -11.14 0.60
C ILE A 55 8.10 -10.31 1.85
N PRO A 56 9.13 -10.66 2.63
CA PRO A 56 9.53 -9.86 3.77
C PRO A 56 10.09 -8.50 3.32
N PRO A 57 9.87 -7.43 4.10
CA PRO A 57 10.44 -6.11 3.81
C PRO A 57 11.98 -6.17 3.87
N VAL A 58 12.66 -5.53 2.91
CA VAL A 58 14.12 -5.55 2.82
C VAL A 58 14.69 -4.23 3.37
N GLY A 59 14.98 -4.21 4.67
CA GLY A 59 15.51 -3.03 5.36
C GLY A 59 14.47 -1.92 5.55
N MET A 60 14.86 -0.65 5.35
CA MET A 60 13.95 0.50 5.39
C MET A 60 13.18 0.70 4.07
N PHE A 61 13.56 -0.04 3.03
CA PHE A 61 12.87 -0.07 1.75
C PHE A 61 11.84 -1.20 1.76
N ASP A 62 10.56 -0.84 1.75
CA ASP A 62 9.49 -1.83 1.62
C ASP A 62 9.45 -2.31 0.15
N VAL A 63 10.35 -3.23 -0.25
CA VAL A 63 10.40 -3.82 -1.61
C VAL A 63 9.06 -4.47 -1.98
N SER A 64 8.29 -4.90 -0.97
CA SER A 64 6.91 -5.35 -1.07
C SER A 64 6.00 -4.31 -1.73
N PHE A 65 6.22 -3.01 -1.50
CA PHE A 65 5.45 -1.93 -2.14
C PHE A 65 5.65 -1.90 -3.65
N LEU A 66 6.90 -1.97 -4.12
CA LEU A 66 7.23 -1.84 -5.54
C LEU A 66 6.62 -3.01 -6.33
N VAL A 67 6.69 -4.22 -5.76
CA VAL A 67 6.03 -5.42 -6.29
C VAL A 67 4.51 -5.28 -6.27
N LEU A 68 3.91 -4.75 -5.20
CA LEU A 68 2.47 -4.54 -5.10
C LEU A 68 1.94 -3.55 -6.13
N VAL A 69 2.59 -2.38 -6.26
CA VAL A 69 2.14 -1.34 -7.20
C VAL A 69 2.22 -1.86 -8.62
N PHE A 70 3.32 -2.53 -8.98
CA PHE A 70 3.48 -3.09 -10.31
C PHE A 70 2.42 -4.18 -10.59
N GLY A 71 2.20 -5.08 -9.64
CA GLY A 71 1.17 -6.12 -9.74
C GLY A 71 -0.25 -5.55 -9.87
N LEU A 72 -0.59 -4.55 -9.05
CA LEU A 72 -1.89 -3.89 -9.08
C LEU A 72 -2.11 -3.07 -10.36
N PHE A 73 -1.06 -2.48 -10.93
CA PHE A 73 -1.16 -1.77 -12.21
C PHE A 73 -1.48 -2.73 -13.36
N ILE A 74 -0.80 -3.89 -13.40
CA ILE A 74 -1.07 -4.94 -14.38
C ILE A 74 -2.48 -5.52 -14.18
N LEU A 75 -2.86 -5.80 -12.94
CA LEU A 75 -4.17 -6.35 -12.62
C LEU A 75 -5.30 -5.38 -12.99
N ARG A 76 -5.11 -4.08 -12.72
CA ARG A 76 -6.06 -3.04 -13.12
C ARG A 76 -6.19 -2.99 -14.63
N GLY A 77 -5.10 -2.96 -15.40
CA GLY A 77 -5.15 -2.90 -16.87
C GLY A 77 -5.60 -4.19 -17.55
N ALA A 78 -5.66 -5.31 -16.82
CA ALA A 78 -6.18 -6.58 -17.31
C ALA A 78 -7.68 -6.76 -17.05
N ILE A 79 -8.21 -6.17 -15.97
CA ILE A 79 -9.60 -6.33 -15.51
C ILE A 79 -10.47 -5.11 -15.89
N CYS A 80 -9.83 -3.95 -16.00
CA CYS A 80 -10.36 -2.67 -16.42
C CYS A 80 -9.52 -2.18 -17.62
#